data_AF-A0A1B6GLI4-F1
#
_entry.id   AF-A0A1B6GLI4-F1
#
_cell.length_a   1.000
_cell.length_b   1.000
_cell.length_c   1.000
_cell.angle_alpha   90.00
_cell.angle_beta   90.00
_cell.angle_gamma   90.00
#
_symmetry.space_group_name_H-M   'P 1'
#
loop_
_entity.id
_entity.type
_entity.pdbx_description
1 polymer ?
#
loop_
_entity_poly.entity_id
_entity_poly.type
_entity_poly.pdbx_seq_one_letter_code
_entity_poly.pdbx_strand_id
1 'polypeptide(L)'
;PPPPPPPPVSGGGGGDDPWPLATPDMPQIKHLQVQCEKTHMRVNIEFDRPFYGMIFSKGFYSDPHCIHLKPGSGHLSATFEIFLNSCGMSSSGNHNAGGGYSTPSGSY
;
A
#
# COMPACT_ATOMS: atom_id res chain seq x y z
N PRO A 1 -1.62 -19.33 39.76
CA PRO A 1 -1.42 -18.71 38.44
C PRO A 1 -0.10 -17.92 38.42
N PRO A 2 1.01 -18.48 37.89
CA PRO A 2 1.95 -17.55 37.22
C PRO A 2 3.03 -18.21 36.36
N PRO A 3 3.52 -17.58 35.29
CA PRO A 3 4.92 -17.76 34.97
C PRO A 3 5.71 -16.66 35.70
N PRO A 4 6.54 -17.02 36.69
CA PRO A 4 7.58 -16.15 37.22
C PRO A 4 8.66 -15.90 36.14
N PRO A 5 9.63 -14.99 36.36
CA PRO A 5 10.68 -14.69 35.39
C PRO A 5 11.51 -15.94 34.99
N PRO A 6 12.04 -16.01 33.74
CA PRO A 6 13.01 -17.04 33.36
C PRO A 6 14.35 -16.82 34.10
N PRO A 7 15.12 -17.89 34.39
CA PRO A 7 16.37 -17.78 35.12
C PRO A 7 17.43 -17.05 34.28
N PRO A 8 18.44 -16.42 34.92
CA PRO A 8 19.51 -15.75 34.20
C PRO A 8 20.36 -16.80 33.47
N VAL A 9 20.37 -16.76 32.14
CA VAL A 9 21.34 -17.54 31.36
C VAL A 9 22.68 -16.81 31.46
N SER A 10 23.59 -17.45 32.17
CA SER A 10 24.92 -16.96 32.43
C SER A 10 25.79 -17.19 31.20
N GLY A 11 26.36 -16.11 30.67
CA GLY A 11 27.69 -16.15 30.08
C GLY A 11 27.78 -16.14 28.57
N GLY A 12 28.44 -15.09 28.07
CA GLY A 12 29.54 -15.27 27.13
C GLY A 12 29.29 -14.84 25.68
N GLY A 13 29.67 -13.59 25.38
CA GLY A 13 30.35 -13.24 24.13
C GLY A 13 29.50 -13.08 22.87
N GLY A 14 29.39 -11.83 22.39
CA GLY A 14 29.11 -11.46 21.00
C GLY A 14 27.72 -11.81 20.47
N GLY A 15 26.87 -10.80 20.23
CA GLY A 15 25.58 -11.05 19.57
C GLY A 15 24.72 -9.79 19.50
N ASP A 16 24.63 -9.30 18.28
CA ASP A 16 23.79 -8.23 17.77
C ASP A 16 22.33 -8.36 18.24
N ASP A 17 21.76 -7.30 18.83
CA ASP A 17 20.36 -7.23 19.26
C ASP A 17 19.38 -7.40 18.05
N PRO A 18 18.57 -8.48 17.96
CA PRO A 18 17.54 -8.57 16.94
C PRO A 18 16.31 -7.76 17.39
N TRP A 19 16.34 -6.45 17.12
CA TRP A 19 15.12 -5.64 16.93
C TRP A 19 14.14 -6.40 16.01
N PRO A 20 12.80 -6.27 16.19
CA PRO A 20 11.84 -7.21 15.64
C PRO A 20 12.07 -7.35 14.14
N LEU A 21 12.50 -8.56 13.76
CA LEU A 21 12.76 -8.96 12.40
C LEU A 21 11.58 -8.48 11.56
N ALA A 22 11.84 -7.58 10.61
CA ALA A 22 10.84 -7.09 9.67
C ALA A 22 10.00 -8.29 9.22
N THR A 23 8.70 -8.33 9.56
CA THR A 23 7.86 -9.49 9.30
C THR A 23 7.93 -9.78 7.80
N PRO A 24 8.59 -10.87 7.37
CA PRO A 24 8.92 -11.06 5.96
C PRO A 24 7.71 -11.29 5.06
N ASP A 25 6.49 -11.28 5.60
CA ASP A 25 5.28 -11.78 4.93
C ASP A 25 4.37 -10.69 4.33
N MET A 26 4.81 -9.43 4.27
CA MET A 26 4.03 -8.39 3.59
C MET A 26 4.28 -8.44 2.07
N PRO A 27 3.25 -8.64 1.22
CA PRO A 27 3.39 -8.52 -0.23
C PRO A 27 3.89 -7.12 -0.62
N GLN A 28 4.87 -7.06 -1.50
CA GLN A 28 5.48 -5.85 -2.05
C GLN A 28 5.04 -5.63 -3.50
N ILE A 29 4.96 -4.38 -3.92
CA ILE A 29 4.69 -4.04 -5.32
C ILE A 29 5.96 -4.28 -6.12
N LYS A 30 5.90 -5.23 -7.05
CA LYS A 30 6.96 -5.53 -8.01
C LYS A 30 6.89 -4.60 -9.21
N HIS A 31 5.68 -4.28 -9.68
CA HIS A 31 5.48 -3.43 -10.84
C HIS A 31 4.24 -2.56 -10.70
N LEU A 32 4.33 -1.29 -11.08
CA LEU A 32 3.22 -0.34 -11.11
C LEU A 32 3.23 0.39 -12.45
N GLN A 33 2.27 0.08 -13.30
CA GLN A 33 2.04 0.80 -14.55
C GLN A 33 0.81 1.67 -14.42
N VAL A 34 0.93 2.91 -14.85
CA VAL A 34 -0.18 3.84 -14.94
C VAL A 34 -0.25 4.36 -16.36
N GLN A 35 -1.40 4.16 -17.00
CA GLN A 35 -1.71 4.72 -18.31
C GLN A 35 -2.75 5.81 -18.10
N CYS A 36 -2.33 7.06 -18.34
CA CYS A 36 -3.21 8.22 -18.24
C CYS A 36 -3.93 8.42 -19.57
N GLU A 37 -5.25 8.22 -19.58
CA GLU A 37 -6.10 8.65 -20.67
C GLU A 37 -6.79 9.99 -20.35
N LYS A 38 -7.46 10.56 -21.35
CA LYS A 38 -8.17 11.84 -21.19
C LYS A 38 -9.28 11.76 -20.14
N THR A 39 -9.95 10.62 -20.03
CA THR A 39 -11.16 10.44 -19.22
C THR A 39 -10.98 9.48 -18.05
N HIS A 40 -9.88 8.72 -18.00
CA HIS A 40 -9.61 7.74 -16.96
C HIS A 40 -8.12 7.43 -16.85
N MET A 41 -7.71 6.87 -15.71
CA MET A 41 -6.39 6.29 -15.50
C MET A 41 -6.55 4.78 -15.39
N ARG A 42 -5.81 4.04 -16.20
CA ARG A 42 -5.70 2.60 -16.06
C ARG A 42 -4.45 2.26 -15.26
N VAL A 43 -4.65 1.56 -14.15
CA VAL A 43 -3.57 1.15 -13.24
C VAL A 43 -3.43 -0.36 -13.31
N ASN A 44 -2.21 -0.84 -13.53
CA ASN A 44 -1.85 -2.24 -13.41
C ASN A 44 -0.77 -2.39 -12.34
N ILE A 45 -1.04 -3.21 -11.34
CA ILE A 45 -0.15 -3.48 -10.21
C ILE A 45 0.20 -4.96 -10.22
N GLU A 46 1.47 -5.27 -10.05
CA GLU A 46 1.96 -6.63 -9.83
C GLU A 46 2.63 -6.72 -8.47
N PHE A 47 2.35 -7.78 -7.75
CA PHE A 47 2.90 -8.08 -6.44
C PHE A 47 3.95 -9.18 -6.54
N ASP A 48 4.91 -9.18 -5.62
CA ASP A 48 5.89 -10.26 -5.48
C ASP A 48 5.25 -11.57 -4.98
N ARG A 49 4.16 -11.46 -4.22
CA ARG A 49 3.40 -12.53 -3.55
C ARG A 49 1.91 -12.20 -3.50
N PRO A 50 1.02 -13.19 -3.25
CA PRO A 50 -0.42 -12.96 -3.23
C PRO A 50 -0.82 -11.83 -2.27
N PHE A 51 -1.50 -10.82 -2.80
CA PHE A 51 -1.98 -9.69 -2.01
C PHE A 51 -3.39 -9.97 -1.48
N TYR A 52 -3.52 -10.05 -0.15
CA TYR A 52 -4.79 -10.27 0.55
C TYR A 52 -5.39 -9.00 1.16
N GLY A 53 -4.73 -7.86 0.99
CA GLY A 53 -5.23 -6.57 1.43
C GLY A 53 -6.29 -6.00 0.48
N MET A 54 -6.59 -4.71 0.65
CA MET A 54 -7.51 -3.97 -0.20
C MET A 54 -6.81 -2.78 -0.86
N ILE A 55 -7.29 -2.37 -2.02
CA ILE A 55 -6.80 -1.21 -2.76
C ILE A 55 -7.95 -0.23 -2.92
N PHE A 56 -7.74 1.02 -2.54
CA PHE A 56 -8.75 2.07 -2.64
C PHE A 56 -8.10 3.42 -2.96
N SER A 57 -8.85 4.34 -3.54
CA SER A 57 -8.35 5.70 -3.80
C SER A 57 -8.12 6.46 -2.50
N LYS A 58 -6.95 7.10 -2.37
CA LYS A 58 -6.56 7.86 -1.17
C LYS A 58 -7.65 8.87 -0.76
N GLY A 59 -8.08 8.82 0.50
CA GLY A 59 -9.13 9.71 1.04
C GLY A 59 -10.57 9.21 0.81
N PHE A 60 -10.75 8.10 0.09
CA PHE A 60 -12.07 7.53 -0.24
C PHE A 60 -12.26 6.10 0.32
N TYR A 61 -11.65 5.79 1.47
CA TYR A 61 -11.76 4.47 2.11
C TYR A 61 -13.21 4.07 2.41
N SER A 62 -14.04 5.03 2.82
CA SER A 62 -15.43 4.80 3.20
C SER A 62 -16.38 4.65 2.00
N ASP A 63 -15.95 5.01 0.79
CA ASP A 63 -16.77 4.88 -0.41
C ASP A 63 -16.50 3.52 -1.09
N PRO A 64 -17.47 2.59 -1.11
CA PRO A 64 -17.28 1.30 -1.75
C PRO A 64 -17.04 1.39 -3.26
N HIS A 65 -17.43 2.49 -3.92
CA HIS A 65 -17.16 2.71 -5.35
C HIS A 65 -15.70 3.04 -5.63
N CYS A 66 -14.93 3.39 -4.60
CA CYS A 66 -13.50 3.72 -4.70
C CYS A 66 -12.59 2.60 -4.20
N ILE A 67 -13.15 1.40 -3.96
CA ILE A 67 -12.41 0.19 -3.64
C ILE A 67 -12.15 -0.58 -4.94
N HIS A 68 -10.90 -0.54 -5.40
CA HIS A 68 -10.43 -1.16 -6.64
C HIS A 68 -10.05 -2.64 -6.48
N LEU A 69 -9.72 -3.05 -5.26
CA LEU A 69 -9.46 -4.44 -4.92
C LEU A 69 -10.02 -4.75 -3.54
N LYS A 70 -10.85 -5.79 -3.44
CA LYS A 70 -11.46 -6.24 -2.19
C LYS A 70 -10.47 -7.08 -1.37
N PRO A 71 -10.58 -7.07 -0.04
CA PRO A 71 -9.73 -7.91 0.81
C PRO A 71 -9.96 -9.40 0.53
N GLY A 72 -8.93 -10.21 0.80
CA GLY A 72 -9.01 -11.67 0.73
C GLY A 72 -8.97 -12.25 -0.69
N SER A 73 -8.70 -11.45 -1.72
CA SER A 73 -8.67 -11.94 -3.10
C SER A 73 -7.41 -12.74 -3.45
N GLY A 74 -6.27 -12.46 -2.78
CA GLY A 74 -5.01 -13.18 -3.02
C GLY A 74 -4.43 -12.96 -4.42
N HIS A 75 -4.68 -11.80 -5.03
CA HIS A 75 -4.24 -11.54 -6.40
C HIS A 75 -2.74 -11.25 -6.44
N LEU A 76 -2.05 -11.84 -7.42
CA LEU A 76 -0.65 -11.49 -7.77
C LEU A 76 -0.58 -10.26 -8.68
N SER A 77 -1.69 -9.90 -9.31
CA SER A 77 -1.81 -8.72 -10.16
C SER A 77 -3.23 -8.17 -10.08
N ALA A 78 -3.37 -6.85 -10.11
CA ALA A 78 -4.64 -6.16 -10.16
C ALA A 78 -4.61 -5.10 -11.26
N THR A 79 -5.64 -5.10 -12.12
CA THR A 79 -5.87 -4.03 -13.10
C THR A 79 -7.22 -3.37 -12.81
N PHE A 80 -7.23 -2.05 -12.72
CA PHE A 80 -8.44 -1.27 -12.50
C PHE A 80 -8.35 0.11 -13.16
N GLU A 81 -9.50 0.74 -13.31
CA GLU A 81 -9.63 2.05 -13.94
C GLU A 81 -10.21 3.05 -12.94
N ILE A 82 -9.60 4.23 -12.88
CA ILE A 82 -10.11 5.36 -12.11
C ILE A 82 -10.61 6.38 -13.13
N PHE A 83 -11.90 6.72 -13.08
CA PHE A 83 -12.50 7.69 -14.00
C PHE A 83 -12.30 9.13 -13.52
N LEU A 84 -12.22 10.06 -14.47
CA LEU A 84 -12.15 11.50 -14.21
C LEU A 84 -13.34 11.95 -13.37
N ASN A 85 -13.09 12.83 -12.40
CA ASN A 85 -14.08 13.33 -11.43
C ASN A 85 -14.64 12.26 -10.47
N SER A 86 -14.03 11.07 -10.44
CA SER A 86 -14.36 10.01 -9.48
C SER A 86 -13.20 9.76 -8.54
N CYS A 87 -13.50 9.40 -7.29
CA CYS A 87 -12.51 8.95 -6.30
C CYS A 87 -11.28 9.88 -6.15
N GLY A 88 -11.49 11.19 -6.28
CA GLY A 88 -10.46 12.22 -6.17
C GLY A 88 -9.61 12.45 -7.42
N MET A 89 -9.89 11.77 -8.53
CA MET A 89 -9.18 11.99 -9.79
C MET A 89 -9.60 13.31 -10.44
N SER A 90 -8.64 14.22 -10.61
CA SER A 90 -8.83 15.51 -11.29
C SER A 90 -7.98 15.60 -12.57
N SER A 91 -8.45 16.37 -13.56
CA SER A 91 -7.66 16.66 -14.76
C SER A 91 -6.58 17.70 -14.44
N SER A 92 -5.36 17.50 -14.95
CA SER A 92 -4.21 18.41 -14.79
C SER A 92 -4.31 19.69 -15.65
N GLY A 93 -5.51 20.26 -15.78
CA GLY A 93 -5.79 21.42 -16.64
C GLY A 93 -5.33 22.78 -16.11
N ASN A 94 -4.74 22.87 -14.92
CA ASN A 94 -4.20 24.12 -14.38
C ASN A 94 -3.23 23.85 -13.22
N HIS A 95 -1.91 23.94 -13.46
CA HIS A 95 -0.88 23.92 -12.41
C HIS A 95 -0.80 25.25 -11.63
N ASN A 96 -1.89 26.03 -11.60
CA ASN A 96 -1.98 27.27 -10.83
C ASN A 96 -3.35 27.37 -10.14
N ALA A 97 -3.63 26.43 -9.26
CA ALA A 97 -4.68 26.57 -8.26
C ALA A 97 -4.09 26.22 -6.90
N GLY A 98 -3.64 27.26 -6.19
CA GLY A 98 -3.28 27.15 -4.79
C GLY A 98 -4.48 26.66 -3.97
N GLY A 99 -4.28 25.57 -3.23
CA GLY A 99 -5.33 24.97 -2.41
C GLY A 99 -5.07 23.51 -2.06
N GLY A 100 -3.96 23.27 -1.36
CA GLY A 100 -3.69 22.11 -0.50
C GLY A 100 -4.17 20.73 -0.93
N TYR A 101 -3.26 19.91 -1.47
CA TYR A 101 -2.83 18.63 -0.89
C TYR A 101 -1.56 18.22 -1.64
N SER A 102 -0.40 18.63 -1.10
CA SER A 102 0.89 18.09 -1.54
C SER A 102 0.93 16.62 -1.14
N THR A 103 0.63 15.70 -2.06
CA THR A 103 1.04 14.31 -1.87
C THR A 103 2.53 14.27 -2.14
N PRO A 104 3.41 14.02 -1.14
CA PRO A 104 4.77 13.67 -1.49
C PRO A 104 4.68 12.37 -2.29
N SER A 105 5.20 12.39 -3.51
CA SER A 105 5.51 11.19 -4.27
C SER A 105 6.45 10.34 -3.42
N GLY A 106 5.87 9.47 -2.60
CA GLY A 106 6.59 8.42 -1.90
C GLY A 106 6.91 7.36 -2.92
N SER A 107 8.10 7.45 -3.52
CA SER A 107 8.78 6.29 -4.07
C SER A 107 9.09 5.37 -2.88
N TYR A 108 8.47 4.20 -2.86
CA TYR A 108 9.01 3.04 -2.15
C TYR A 108 9.80 2.22 -3.16
#